data_AF-A0A537RVR4-F1
#
_entry.id   AF-A0A537RVR4-F1
#
_cell.length_a   1.000
_cell.length_b   1.000
_cell.length_c   1.000
_cell.angle_alpha   90.00
_cell.angle_beta   90.00
_cell.angle_gamma   90.00
#
_symmetry.space_group_name_H-M   'P 1'
#
loop_
_entity.id
_entity.type
_entity.pdbx_description
1 polymer ?
#
loop_
_entity_poly.entity_id
_entity_poly.type
_entity_poly.pdbx_seq_one_letter_code
_entity_poly.pdbx_strand_id
1 'polypeptide(L)'
;MTRSTLKRALRRIYALLIVVLGISFLAKVADHVPLLAGSGLEKFLKDAYEYLRDMSLLIATGGVAYITNMFQKRSSFVEGLKEEWRDIIATKSALFAYTQLEQPTLEQYIATFCKLSETIDNMRSVYQNVGETNGLIGLYPYAPLHDMRRALQTLDPRKTPNPDADTRNLVRDAILQSFYALRETFLEELDLEEPDHPLLISSGRRAKKSGSTGSARRAQDRQRARQDRVSPPDPRIDELLAQLYAKENATAKPWRQPTRDAAPAPNGRA
;
A
#
# COMPACT_ATOMS: atom_id res chain seq x y z
N MET A 1 -2.31 -6.78 -14.29
CA MET A 1 -2.42 -8.25 -14.09
C MET A 1 -3.04 -8.47 -12.72
N THR A 2 -4.15 -9.20 -12.64
CA THR A 2 -4.93 -9.35 -11.39
C THR A 2 -4.29 -10.37 -10.43
N ARG A 3 -4.58 -10.25 -9.13
CA ARG A 3 -4.09 -11.16 -8.09
C ARG A 3 -4.42 -12.63 -8.39
N SER A 4 -5.61 -12.88 -8.92
CA SER A 4 -6.09 -14.23 -9.27
C SER A 4 -5.30 -14.86 -10.43
N THR A 5 -4.89 -14.05 -11.42
CA THR A 5 -4.07 -14.55 -12.54
C THR A 5 -2.63 -14.84 -12.10
N LEU A 6 -2.05 -14.03 -11.21
CA LEU A 6 -0.74 -14.30 -10.61
C LEU A 6 -0.74 -15.59 -9.78
N LYS A 7 -1.69 -15.75 -8.84
CA LYS A 7 -1.79 -16.97 -8.02
C LYS A 7 -2.00 -18.22 -8.88
N ARG A 8 -2.80 -18.12 -9.95
CA ARG A 8 -3.05 -19.24 -10.89
C ARG A 8 -1.79 -19.63 -11.66
N ALA A 9 -1.04 -18.65 -12.17
CA ALA A 9 0.21 -18.91 -12.87
C ALA A 9 1.28 -19.49 -11.94
N LEU A 10 1.43 -18.94 -10.73
CA LEU A 10 2.35 -19.47 -9.73
C LEU A 10 2.02 -20.93 -9.37
N ARG A 11 0.72 -21.24 -9.19
CA ARG A 11 0.27 -22.63 -8.93
C ARG A 11 0.61 -23.58 -10.09
N ARG A 12 0.47 -23.13 -11.34
CA ARG A 12 0.86 -23.92 -12.52
C ARG A 12 2.37 -24.18 -12.56
N ILE A 13 3.17 -23.17 -12.22
CA ILE A 13 4.63 -23.30 -12.15
C ILE A 13 5.03 -24.29 -11.07
N TYR A 14 4.45 -24.19 -9.86
CA TYR A 14 4.72 -25.16 -8.79
C TYR A 14 4.27 -26.57 -9.16
N ALA A 15 3.10 -26.73 -9.80
CA ALA A 15 2.64 -28.03 -10.28
C ALA A 15 3.62 -28.63 -11.31
N LEU A 16 4.08 -27.82 -12.27
CA LEU A 16 5.08 -28.26 -13.25
C LEU A 16 6.39 -28.67 -12.57
N LEU A 17 6.85 -27.90 -11.58
CA LEU A 17 8.07 -28.19 -10.83
C LEU A 17 7.94 -29.51 -10.04
N ILE A 18 6.79 -29.75 -9.39
CA ILE A 18 6.48 -31.02 -8.72
C ILE A 18 6.48 -32.18 -9.72
N VAL A 19 5.88 -32.01 -10.90
CA VAL A 19 5.87 -33.04 -11.95
C VAL A 19 7.28 -33.36 -12.43
N VAL A 20 8.10 -32.34 -12.71
CA VAL A 20 9.50 -32.52 -13.14
C VAL A 20 10.32 -33.24 -12.06
N LEU A 21 10.17 -32.86 -10.79
CA LEU A 21 10.81 -33.55 -9.67
C LEU A 21 10.32 -34.99 -9.53
N GLY A 22 9.01 -35.24 -9.71
CA GLY A 22 8.43 -36.58 -9.70
C GLY A 22 8.99 -37.48 -10.81
N ILE A 23 9.08 -36.98 -12.04
CA ILE A 23 9.68 -37.71 -13.18
C ILE A 23 11.16 -37.98 -12.89
N SER A 24 11.90 -37.00 -12.39
CA SER A 24 13.32 -37.15 -12.07
C SER A 24 13.56 -38.19 -10.97
N PHE A 25 12.70 -38.20 -9.95
CA PHE A 25 12.75 -39.19 -8.88
C PHE A 25 12.40 -40.60 -9.38
N LEU A 26 11.31 -40.73 -10.14
CA LEU A 26 10.88 -42.01 -10.71
C LEU A 26 11.90 -42.59 -11.68
N ALA A 27 12.50 -41.76 -12.55
CA ALA A 27 13.57 -42.19 -13.46
C ALA A 27 14.78 -42.76 -12.70
N LYS A 28 15.12 -42.18 -11.54
CA LYS A 28 16.24 -42.64 -10.72
C LYS A 28 15.95 -43.93 -9.95
N VAL A 29 14.69 -44.16 -9.58
CA VAL A 29 14.24 -45.34 -8.81
C VAL A 29 13.79 -46.49 -9.71
N ALA A 30 13.51 -46.23 -11.00
CA ALA A 30 13.00 -47.21 -11.96
C ALA A 30 13.87 -48.47 -12.05
N ASP A 31 15.20 -48.33 -11.95
CA ASP A 31 16.16 -49.45 -11.99
C ASP A 31 16.05 -50.40 -10.79
N HIS A 32 15.47 -49.93 -9.68
CA HIS A 32 15.39 -50.66 -8.42
C HIS A 32 13.98 -51.23 -8.19
N VAL A 33 13.03 -50.96 -9.09
CA VAL A 33 11.65 -51.42 -8.99
C VAL A 33 11.46 -52.62 -9.95
N PRO A 34 11.33 -53.85 -9.43
CA PRO A 34 11.23 -55.05 -10.27
C PRO A 34 10.00 -55.10 -11.20
N LEU A 35 8.99 -54.25 -10.96
CA LEU A 35 7.80 -54.12 -11.80
C LEU A 35 8.03 -53.23 -13.05
N LEU A 36 9.08 -52.40 -13.05
CA LEU A 36 9.39 -51.42 -14.09
C LEU A 36 10.67 -51.74 -14.85
N ALA A 37 11.58 -52.50 -14.24
CA ALA A 37 12.84 -52.94 -14.83
C ALA A 37 12.63 -53.71 -16.14
N GLY A 38 13.27 -53.26 -17.22
CA GLY A 38 13.20 -53.83 -18.57
C GLY A 38 11.95 -53.45 -19.37
N SER A 39 11.05 -52.62 -18.82
CA SER A 39 9.82 -52.20 -19.51
C SER A 39 10.05 -51.01 -20.45
N GLY A 40 9.18 -50.83 -21.44
CA GLY A 40 9.19 -49.62 -22.30
C GLY A 40 8.97 -48.31 -21.52
N LEU A 41 8.37 -48.39 -20.33
CA LEU A 41 8.15 -47.25 -19.44
C LEU A 41 9.45 -46.77 -18.78
N GLU A 42 10.37 -47.69 -18.45
CA GLU A 42 11.68 -47.34 -17.90
C GLU A 42 12.50 -46.52 -18.89
N LYS A 43 12.57 -46.98 -20.16
CA LYS A 43 13.29 -46.26 -21.22
C LYS A 43 12.71 -44.86 -21.43
N PHE A 44 11.38 -44.76 -21.50
CA PHE A 44 10.71 -43.47 -21.63
C PHE A 44 11.03 -42.52 -20.46
N LEU A 45 11.03 -43.00 -19.21
CA LEU A 45 11.35 -42.17 -18.04
C LEU A 45 12.80 -41.67 -18.07
N LYS A 46 13.74 -42.51 -18.50
CA LYS A 46 15.16 -42.15 -18.65
C LYS A 46 15.38 -41.13 -19.76
N ASP A 47 14.80 -41.36 -20.95
CA ASP A 47 14.87 -40.42 -22.08
C ASP A 47 14.26 -39.06 -21.72
N ALA A 48 13.10 -39.07 -21.03
CA ALA A 48 12.46 -37.85 -20.55
C ALA A 48 13.32 -37.11 -19.51
N TYR A 49 13.98 -37.84 -18.60
CA TYR A 49 14.91 -37.25 -17.63
C TYR A 49 16.14 -36.64 -18.31
N GLU A 50 16.77 -37.32 -19.27
CA GLU A 50 17.91 -36.78 -20.02
C GLU A 50 17.53 -35.52 -20.79
N TYR A 51 16.40 -35.53 -21.49
CA TYR A 51 15.87 -34.35 -22.15
C TYR A 51 15.61 -33.18 -21.17
N LEU A 52 14.95 -33.46 -20.03
CA LEU A 52 14.70 -32.45 -19.00
C LEU A 52 16.00 -31.91 -18.38
N ARG A 53 17.00 -32.77 -18.20
CA ARG A 53 18.32 -32.39 -17.69
C ARG A 53 19.04 -31.48 -18.68
N ASP A 54 19.05 -31.83 -19.96
CA ASP A 54 19.72 -31.04 -21.00
C ASP A 54 19.04 -29.69 -21.20
N MET A 55 17.70 -29.65 -21.11
CA MET A 55 16.93 -28.41 -21.21
C MET A 55 16.76 -27.68 -19.87
N SER A 56 17.28 -28.21 -18.77
CA SER A 56 17.03 -27.69 -17.41
C SER A 56 17.43 -26.23 -17.25
N LEU A 57 18.58 -25.84 -17.82
CA LEU A 57 19.06 -24.46 -17.77
C LEU A 57 18.13 -23.52 -18.55
N LEU A 58 17.67 -23.94 -19.72
CA LEU A 58 16.74 -23.15 -20.54
C LEU A 58 15.39 -23.00 -19.85
N ILE A 59 14.86 -24.10 -19.28
CA ILE A 59 13.60 -24.10 -18.53
C ILE A 59 13.72 -23.22 -17.28
N ALA A 60 14.81 -23.33 -16.51
CA ALA A 60 15.04 -22.51 -15.34
C ALA A 60 15.14 -21.02 -15.71
N THR A 61 15.93 -20.69 -16.73
CA THR A 61 16.12 -19.31 -17.18
C THR A 61 14.82 -18.71 -17.71
N GLY A 62 14.10 -19.44 -18.57
CA GLY A 62 12.79 -19.01 -19.09
C GLY A 62 11.74 -18.88 -18.00
N GLY A 63 11.71 -19.80 -17.04
CA GLY A 63 10.84 -19.75 -15.88
C GLY A 63 11.09 -18.53 -15.00
N VAL A 64 12.36 -18.28 -14.65
CA VAL A 64 12.75 -17.10 -13.85
C VAL A 64 12.42 -15.82 -14.60
N ALA A 65 12.70 -15.72 -15.90
CA ALA A 65 12.37 -14.56 -16.72
C ALA A 65 10.86 -14.30 -16.75
N TYR A 66 10.05 -15.35 -16.93
CA TYR A 66 8.60 -15.25 -16.94
C TYR A 66 8.03 -14.79 -15.58
N ILE A 67 8.49 -15.40 -14.48
CA ILE A 67 8.10 -15.02 -13.11
C ILE A 67 8.50 -13.58 -12.81
N THR A 68 9.73 -13.19 -13.16
CA THR A 68 10.24 -11.83 -12.99
C THR A 68 9.38 -10.82 -13.73
N ASN A 69 9.06 -11.07 -15.01
CA ASN A 69 8.19 -10.22 -15.81
C ASN A 69 6.79 -10.08 -15.18
N MET A 70 6.23 -11.17 -14.66
CA MET A 70 4.94 -11.14 -13.97
C MET A 70 4.99 -10.31 -12.67
N PHE A 71 6.02 -10.49 -11.85
CA PHE A 71 6.20 -9.70 -10.64
C PHE A 71 6.40 -8.22 -10.95
N GLN A 72 7.18 -7.90 -11.98
CA GLN A 72 7.37 -6.51 -12.45
C GLN A 72 6.03 -5.89 -12.87
N LYS A 73 5.23 -6.59 -13.69
CA LYS A 73 3.89 -6.13 -14.11
C LYS A 73 2.90 -5.97 -12.95
N ARG A 74 2.98 -6.83 -11.93
CA ARG A 74 2.14 -6.69 -10.73
C ARG A 74 2.61 -5.51 -9.87
N SER A 75 3.92 -5.35 -9.70
CA SER A 75 4.50 -4.25 -8.93
C SER A 75 4.11 -2.90 -9.52
N SER A 76 4.29 -2.72 -10.84
CA SER A 76 3.90 -1.47 -11.52
C SER A 76 2.39 -1.21 -11.43
N PHE A 77 1.57 -2.25 -11.54
CA PHE A 77 0.12 -2.14 -11.37
C PHE A 77 -0.27 -1.73 -9.94
N VAL A 78 0.35 -2.32 -8.91
CA VAL A 78 0.09 -1.94 -7.51
C VAL A 78 0.53 -0.50 -7.24
N GLU A 79 1.65 -0.07 -7.83
CA GLU A 79 2.10 1.31 -7.69
C GLU A 79 1.12 2.31 -8.34
N GLY A 80 0.63 2.01 -9.54
CA GLY A 80 -0.45 2.78 -10.16
C GLY A 80 -1.73 2.81 -9.31
N LEU A 81 -2.12 1.68 -8.70
CA LEU A 81 -3.27 1.67 -7.78
C LEU A 81 -3.07 2.55 -6.54
N LYS A 82 -1.84 2.68 -6.04
CA LYS A 82 -1.56 3.60 -4.92
C LYS A 82 -1.67 5.06 -5.34
N GLU A 83 -1.32 5.39 -6.59
CA GLU A 83 -1.57 6.72 -7.17
C GLU A 83 -3.07 7.01 -7.21
N GLU A 84 -3.86 6.12 -7.81
CA GLU A 84 -5.32 6.26 -7.86
C GLU A 84 -5.94 6.36 -6.45
N TRP A 85 -5.44 5.57 -5.49
CA TRP A 85 -5.93 5.66 -4.11
C TRP A 85 -5.66 7.02 -3.47
N ARG A 86 -4.48 7.63 -3.73
CA ARG A 86 -4.16 8.98 -3.28
C ARG A 86 -5.12 10.00 -3.89
N ASP A 87 -5.45 9.86 -5.17
CA ASP A 87 -6.39 10.74 -5.84
C ASP A 87 -7.81 10.59 -5.28
N ILE A 88 -8.26 9.36 -5.03
CA ILE A 88 -9.54 9.09 -4.36
C ILE A 88 -9.59 9.75 -2.97
N ILE A 89 -8.52 9.65 -2.17
CA ILE A 89 -8.43 10.32 -0.85
C ILE A 89 -8.49 11.85 -1.02
N ALA A 90 -7.77 12.40 -1.99
CA ALA A 90 -7.74 13.85 -2.25
C ALA A 90 -9.12 14.35 -2.72
N THR A 91 -9.84 13.56 -3.49
CA THR A 91 -11.22 13.82 -3.93
C THR A 91 -12.19 13.73 -2.76
N LYS A 92 -12.11 12.70 -1.93
CA LYS A 92 -12.90 12.60 -0.68
C LYS A 92 -12.67 13.80 0.24
N SER A 93 -11.43 14.27 0.36
CA SER A 93 -11.11 15.45 1.16
C SER A 93 -11.70 16.72 0.58
N ALA A 94 -11.67 16.90 -0.75
CA ALA A 94 -12.28 18.04 -1.43
C ALA A 94 -13.81 18.04 -1.26
N LEU A 95 -14.45 16.88 -1.44
CA LEU A 95 -15.88 16.70 -1.21
C LEU A 95 -16.26 17.02 0.23
N PHE A 96 -15.52 16.48 1.20
CA PHE A 96 -15.75 16.76 2.61
C PHE A 96 -15.63 18.26 2.90
N ALA A 97 -14.56 18.91 2.42
CA ALA A 97 -14.37 20.35 2.59
C ALA A 97 -15.50 21.16 1.96
N TYR A 98 -15.95 20.80 0.75
CA TYR A 98 -17.07 21.46 0.08
C TYR A 98 -18.35 21.39 0.91
N THR A 99 -18.67 20.24 1.52
CA THR A 99 -19.85 20.11 2.38
C THR A 99 -19.80 20.93 3.68
N GLN A 100 -18.63 21.48 4.06
CA GLN A 100 -18.49 22.35 5.23
C GLN A 100 -18.77 23.82 4.89
N LEU A 101 -18.84 24.18 3.61
CA LEU A 101 -19.09 25.55 3.18
C LEU A 101 -20.56 25.91 3.44
N GLU A 102 -20.78 27.00 4.17
CA GLU A 102 -22.13 27.51 4.43
C GLU A 102 -22.76 28.15 3.19
N GLN A 103 -21.94 28.83 2.38
CA GLN A 103 -22.34 29.47 1.14
C GLN A 103 -21.39 29.05 0.01
N PRO A 104 -21.53 27.82 -0.52
CA PRO A 104 -20.67 27.34 -1.58
C PRO A 104 -20.93 28.11 -2.88
N THR A 105 -19.87 28.54 -3.55
CA THR A 105 -19.98 29.17 -4.86
C THR A 105 -20.13 28.13 -5.96
N LEU A 106 -20.66 28.56 -7.11
CA LEU A 106 -20.75 27.71 -8.29
C LEU A 106 -19.37 27.24 -8.78
N GLU A 107 -18.35 28.09 -8.68
CA GLU A 107 -16.98 27.74 -9.06
C GLU A 107 -16.42 26.63 -8.17
N GLN A 108 -16.63 26.73 -6.85
CA GLN A 108 -16.23 25.69 -5.89
C GLN A 108 -16.95 24.36 -6.16
N TYR A 109 -18.23 24.42 -6.52
CA TYR A 109 -18.99 23.24 -6.91
C TYR A 109 -18.40 22.59 -8.16
N ILE A 110 -18.18 23.36 -9.23
CA ILE A 110 -17.64 22.85 -10.50
C ILE A 110 -16.25 22.26 -10.27
N ALA A 111 -15.37 22.93 -9.54
CA ALA A 111 -14.04 22.42 -9.24
C ALA A 111 -14.09 21.07 -8.51
N THR A 112 -14.96 20.96 -7.50
CA THR A 112 -15.14 19.71 -6.74
C THR A 112 -15.75 18.60 -7.61
N PHE A 113 -16.73 18.95 -8.45
CA PHE A 113 -17.40 18.03 -9.37
C PHE A 113 -16.45 17.52 -10.46
N CYS A 114 -15.63 18.39 -11.06
CA CYS A 114 -14.63 18.02 -12.05
C CYS A 114 -13.59 17.08 -11.44
N LYS A 115 -13.07 17.41 -10.25
CA LYS A 115 -12.12 16.55 -9.55
C LYS A 115 -12.67 15.13 -9.31
N LEU A 116 -13.92 15.01 -8.85
CA LEU A 116 -14.57 13.71 -8.70
C LEU A 116 -14.82 13.02 -10.04
N SER A 117 -15.07 13.78 -11.10
CA SER A 117 -15.27 13.24 -12.43
C SER A 117 -14.00 12.65 -13.01
N GLU A 118 -12.89 13.38 -12.90
CA GLU A 118 -11.54 12.93 -13.24
C GLU A 118 -11.19 11.65 -12.48
N THR A 119 -11.41 11.60 -11.16
CA THR A 119 -11.14 10.37 -10.37
C THR A 119 -11.92 9.16 -10.90
N ILE A 120 -13.19 9.33 -11.29
CA ILE A 120 -14.01 8.25 -11.84
C ILE A 120 -13.48 7.77 -13.19
N ASP A 121 -13.07 8.71 -14.05
CA ASP A 121 -12.58 8.40 -15.39
C ASP A 121 -11.16 7.81 -15.36
N ASN A 122 -10.28 8.28 -14.47
CA ASN A 122 -8.99 7.65 -14.21
C ASN A 122 -9.16 6.19 -13.80
N MET A 123 -10.12 5.91 -12.91
CA MET A 123 -10.43 4.54 -12.50
C MET A 123 -10.93 3.65 -13.65
N ARG A 124 -11.57 4.21 -14.69
CA ARG A 124 -11.94 3.46 -15.91
C ARG A 124 -10.74 3.10 -16.79
N SER A 125 -9.64 3.84 -16.67
CA SER A 125 -8.40 3.48 -17.38
C SER A 125 -7.71 2.27 -16.74
N VAL A 126 -7.94 2.04 -15.44
CA VAL A 126 -7.29 0.98 -14.67
C VAL A 126 -8.06 -0.34 -14.71
N TYR A 127 -9.40 -0.28 -14.66
CA TYR A 127 -10.26 -1.46 -14.62
C TYR A 127 -11.30 -1.47 -15.74
N GLN A 128 -11.44 -2.65 -16.34
CA GLN A 128 -12.59 -2.98 -17.18
C GLN A 128 -13.85 -3.16 -16.31
N ASN A 129 -15.02 -2.97 -16.91
CA ASN A 129 -16.27 -3.26 -16.21
C ASN A 129 -16.40 -4.76 -15.91
N VAL A 130 -16.99 -5.07 -14.77
CA VAL A 130 -17.25 -6.44 -14.32
C VAL A 130 -18.35 -7.05 -15.18
N GLY A 131 -18.05 -8.18 -15.84
CA GLY A 131 -19.00 -8.84 -16.73
C GLY A 131 -19.14 -8.15 -18.10
N GLU A 132 -18.18 -7.32 -18.49
CA GLU A 132 -18.13 -6.75 -19.83
C GLU A 132 -17.93 -7.86 -20.89
N THR A 133 -18.68 -7.78 -21.98
CA THR A 133 -18.60 -8.71 -23.13
C THR A 133 -18.74 -7.91 -24.42
N ASN A 134 -18.62 -8.57 -25.59
CA ASN A 134 -18.80 -7.91 -26.89
C ASN A 134 -20.18 -7.24 -27.08
N GLY A 135 -21.21 -7.65 -26.33
CA GLY A 135 -22.57 -7.10 -26.42
C GLY A 135 -23.07 -6.41 -25.14
N LEU A 136 -22.34 -6.49 -24.03
CA LEU A 136 -22.76 -5.95 -22.73
C LEU A 136 -21.65 -5.09 -22.13
N ILE A 137 -22.00 -3.88 -21.71
CA ILE A 137 -21.06 -2.92 -21.13
C ILE A 137 -20.55 -3.32 -19.74
N GLY A 138 -21.17 -4.30 -19.07
CA GLY A 138 -20.81 -4.71 -17.71
C GLY A 138 -21.17 -3.72 -16.61
N LEU A 139 -20.79 -4.04 -15.37
CA LEU A 139 -20.98 -3.21 -14.18
C LEU A 139 -19.69 -2.47 -13.82
N TYR A 140 -19.79 -1.19 -13.49
CA TYR A 140 -18.61 -0.44 -13.03
C TYR A 140 -18.14 -0.95 -11.66
N PRO A 141 -16.86 -1.39 -11.51
CA PRO A 141 -16.37 -2.07 -10.32
C PRO A 141 -16.37 -1.23 -9.04
N TYR A 142 -16.43 0.10 -9.16
CA TYR A 142 -16.36 1.03 -8.01
C TYR A 142 -17.54 2.00 -8.00
N ALA A 143 -18.75 1.46 -8.11
CA ALA A 143 -20.01 2.21 -8.05
C ALA A 143 -20.12 3.25 -6.91
N PRO A 144 -19.53 3.06 -5.71
CA PRO A 144 -19.58 4.08 -4.67
C PRO A 144 -18.98 5.44 -5.06
N LEU A 145 -18.05 5.51 -6.02
CA LEU A 145 -17.58 6.80 -6.56
C LEU A 145 -18.72 7.56 -7.27
N HIS A 146 -19.56 6.83 -8.01
CA HIS A 146 -20.76 7.40 -8.61
C HIS A 146 -21.80 7.78 -7.56
N ASP A 147 -21.90 7.06 -6.45
CA ASP A 147 -22.78 7.45 -5.33
C ASP A 147 -22.32 8.75 -4.67
N MET A 148 -21.01 8.93 -4.47
CA MET A 148 -20.44 10.22 -4.04
C MET A 148 -20.79 11.35 -5.01
N ARG A 149 -20.79 11.08 -6.32
CA ARG A 149 -21.16 12.06 -7.35
C ARG A 149 -22.64 12.42 -7.26
N ARG A 150 -23.52 11.42 -7.16
CA ARG A 150 -24.97 11.61 -7.00
C ARG A 150 -25.27 12.44 -5.75
N ALA A 151 -24.60 12.14 -4.64
CA ALA A 151 -24.73 12.90 -3.40
C ALA A 151 -24.30 14.36 -3.59
N LEU A 152 -23.12 14.62 -4.17
CA LEU A 152 -22.64 15.99 -4.45
C LEU A 152 -23.62 16.77 -5.34
N GLN A 153 -24.19 16.14 -6.36
CA GLN A 153 -25.13 16.77 -7.29
C GLN A 153 -26.40 17.32 -6.62
N THR A 154 -26.77 16.82 -5.44
CA THR A 154 -27.89 17.38 -4.66
C THR A 154 -27.60 18.76 -4.08
N LEU A 155 -26.31 19.09 -3.92
CA LEU A 155 -25.83 20.39 -3.44
C LEU A 155 -25.48 21.35 -4.58
N ASP A 156 -25.84 21.04 -5.84
CA ASP A 156 -25.61 21.93 -6.98
C ASP A 156 -26.26 23.31 -6.71
N PRO A 157 -25.48 24.40 -6.60
CA PRO A 157 -26.01 25.73 -6.28
C PRO A 157 -27.04 26.25 -7.31
N ARG A 158 -27.06 25.69 -8.52
CA ARG A 158 -28.05 26.03 -9.56
C ARG A 158 -29.42 25.40 -9.33
N LYS A 159 -29.47 24.27 -8.63
CA LYS A 159 -30.69 23.51 -8.35
C LYS A 159 -31.21 23.77 -6.94
N THR A 160 -30.28 23.84 -5.99
CA THR A 160 -30.56 24.03 -4.57
C THR A 160 -29.77 25.23 -4.07
N PRO A 161 -30.23 26.47 -4.34
CA PRO A 161 -29.57 27.66 -3.82
C PRO A 161 -29.73 27.69 -2.29
N ASN A 162 -28.61 27.77 -1.57
CA ASN A 162 -28.53 27.76 -0.09
C ASN A 162 -29.10 26.49 0.57
N PRO A 163 -28.44 25.32 0.42
CA PRO A 163 -28.83 24.12 1.16
C PRO A 163 -28.70 24.36 2.67
N ASP A 164 -29.64 23.85 3.47
CA ASP A 164 -29.59 23.95 4.92
C ASP A 164 -28.46 23.09 5.53
N ALA A 165 -28.17 23.31 6.82
CA ALA A 165 -27.09 22.61 7.50
C ALA A 165 -27.31 21.09 7.56
N ASP A 166 -28.56 20.66 7.74
CA ASP A 166 -28.92 19.24 7.86
C ASP A 166 -28.73 18.50 6.53
N THR A 167 -29.12 19.11 5.41
CA THR A 167 -28.87 18.56 4.06
C THR A 167 -27.38 18.46 3.79
N ARG A 168 -26.59 19.48 4.14
CA ARG A 168 -25.12 19.42 3.99
C ARG A 168 -24.51 18.30 4.85
N ASN A 169 -25.00 18.12 6.06
CA ASN A 169 -24.58 17.03 6.96
C ASN A 169 -24.94 15.66 6.38
N LEU A 170 -26.17 15.48 5.91
CA LEU A 170 -26.63 14.22 5.30
C LEU A 170 -25.81 13.85 4.06
N VAL A 171 -25.54 14.82 3.18
CA VAL A 171 -24.72 14.60 1.98
C VAL A 171 -23.28 14.25 2.37
N ARG A 172 -22.73 14.90 3.39
CA ARG A 172 -21.40 14.57 3.93
C ARG A 172 -21.33 13.14 4.43
N ASP A 173 -22.32 12.72 5.21
CA ASP A 173 -22.36 11.37 5.78
C ASP A 173 -22.54 10.32 4.66
N ALA A 174 -23.38 10.59 3.66
CA ALA A 174 -23.53 9.72 2.49
C ALA A 174 -22.23 9.58 1.68
N ILE A 175 -21.48 10.68 1.50
CA ILE A 175 -20.16 10.68 0.85
C ILE A 175 -19.16 9.85 1.67
N LEU A 176 -19.13 10.02 2.99
CA LEU A 176 -18.24 9.27 3.87
C LEU A 176 -18.57 7.78 3.88
N GLN A 177 -19.85 7.42 3.98
CA GLN A 177 -20.31 6.03 3.90
C GLN A 177 -19.89 5.39 2.57
N SER A 178 -20.11 6.08 1.45
CA SER A 178 -19.72 5.60 0.12
C SER A 178 -18.20 5.41 0.01
N PHE A 179 -17.43 6.34 0.55
CA PHE A 179 -15.97 6.23 0.61
C PHE A 179 -15.50 5.05 1.47
N TYR A 180 -16.14 4.78 2.62
CA TYR A 180 -15.78 3.65 3.47
C TYR A 180 -16.11 2.31 2.81
N ALA A 181 -17.27 2.19 2.15
CA ALA A 181 -17.62 1.01 1.38
C ALA A 181 -16.62 0.76 0.23
N LEU A 182 -16.23 1.83 -0.48
CA LEU A 182 -15.17 1.77 -1.49
C LEU A 182 -13.86 1.27 -0.89
N ARG A 183 -13.44 1.85 0.23
CA ARG A 183 -12.18 1.54 0.90
C ARG A 183 -12.10 0.06 1.26
N GLU A 184 -13.14 -0.52 1.82
CA GLU A 184 -13.14 -1.93 2.25
C GLU A 184 -12.76 -2.87 1.12
N THR A 185 -13.38 -2.71 -0.06
CA THR A 185 -13.10 -3.58 -1.21
C THR A 185 -11.82 -3.16 -1.94
N PHE A 186 -11.56 -1.85 -2.09
CA PHE A 186 -10.40 -1.37 -2.84
C PHE A 186 -9.06 -1.73 -2.19
N LEU A 187 -8.98 -1.72 -0.86
CA LEU A 187 -7.76 -2.10 -0.14
C LEU A 187 -7.36 -3.56 -0.35
N GLU A 188 -8.31 -4.45 -0.65
CA GLU A 188 -8.01 -5.85 -0.98
C GLU A 188 -7.18 -5.98 -2.27
N GLU A 189 -7.32 -5.02 -3.19
CA GLU A 189 -6.56 -4.99 -4.45
C GLU A 189 -5.12 -4.49 -4.27
N LEU A 190 -4.89 -3.65 -3.25
CA LEU A 190 -3.55 -3.18 -2.87
C LEU A 190 -2.69 -4.25 -2.20
N ASP A 191 -3.29 -5.36 -1.74
CA ASP A 191 -2.60 -6.49 -1.06
C ASP A 191 -1.71 -6.00 0.10
N LEU A 192 -2.24 -5.08 0.90
CA LEU A 192 -1.52 -4.49 2.02
C LEU A 192 -1.25 -5.55 3.11
N GLU A 193 0.00 -5.65 3.54
CA GLU A 193 0.41 -6.47 4.67
C GLU A 193 0.12 -5.77 6.00
N GLU A 194 -0.06 -6.56 7.06
CA GLU A 194 -0.19 -6.02 8.41
C GLU A 194 1.15 -5.37 8.83
N PRO A 195 1.15 -4.19 9.45
CA PRO A 195 2.37 -3.58 9.97
C PRO A 195 3.03 -4.46 11.04
N ASP A 196 4.34 -4.67 10.98
CA ASP A 196 5.11 -5.43 12.00
C ASP A 196 5.10 -4.78 13.39
N HIS A 197 4.86 -3.47 13.46
CA HIS A 197 4.93 -2.66 14.67
C HIS A 197 3.71 -1.74 14.82
N PRO A 198 2.50 -2.29 14.99
CA PRO A 198 1.28 -1.49 15.01
C PRO A 198 1.08 -0.80 16.37
N LEU A 199 0.59 0.44 16.35
CA LEU A 199 0.14 1.14 17.56
C LEU A 199 -1.38 1.02 17.66
N LEU A 200 -1.85 -0.06 18.29
CA LEU A 200 -3.27 -0.45 18.32
C LEU A 200 -4.11 0.29 19.39
N ILE A 201 -3.45 0.95 20.35
CA ILE A 201 -4.16 1.66 21.42
C ILE A 201 -4.58 3.06 20.98
N SER A 202 -5.84 3.41 21.24
CA SER A 202 -6.29 4.80 21.20
C SER A 202 -5.47 5.63 22.19
N SER A 203 -5.10 6.85 21.81
CA SER A 203 -4.30 7.75 22.66
C SER A 203 -2.91 7.20 23.02
N GLY A 204 -2.28 6.48 22.09
CA GLY A 204 -0.90 5.99 22.24
C GLY A 204 0.09 7.12 22.58
N ARG A 205 1.05 6.82 23.45
CA ARG A 205 1.98 7.81 24.02
C ARG A 205 3.42 7.45 23.68
N ARG A 206 4.29 8.46 23.61
CA ARG A 206 5.73 8.25 23.43
C ARG A 206 6.33 7.54 24.65
N ALA A 207 6.83 6.32 24.47
CA ALA A 207 7.50 5.57 25.53
C ALA A 207 8.97 6.04 25.75
N LYS A 208 9.63 6.52 24.70
CA LYS A 208 11.06 6.88 24.75
C LYS A 208 11.26 8.28 25.35
N LYS A 209 12.15 8.41 26.34
CA LYS A 209 12.63 9.70 26.85
C LYS A 209 13.51 10.39 25.80
N SER A 210 13.49 11.72 25.78
CA SER A 210 14.49 12.48 25.03
C SER A 210 15.88 12.30 25.66
N GLY A 211 16.89 12.09 24.82
CA GLY A 211 18.27 11.85 25.25
C GLY A 211 19.05 11.08 24.19
N SER A 212 20.29 10.75 24.53
CA SER A 212 21.20 9.97 23.68
C SER A 212 21.97 9.00 24.56
N THR A 213 22.46 7.91 23.97
CA THR A 213 23.36 6.99 24.66
C THR A 213 24.69 7.67 24.99
N GLY A 214 25.39 7.20 26.02
CA GLY A 214 26.68 7.77 26.40
C GLY A 214 27.76 7.64 25.30
N SER A 215 27.65 6.64 24.42
CA SER A 215 28.53 6.51 23.24
C SER A 215 28.24 7.59 22.19
N ALA A 216 26.97 7.91 21.94
CA ALA A 216 26.58 8.97 21.00
C ALA A 216 27.04 10.35 21.49
N ARG A 217 26.92 10.65 22.80
CA ARG A 217 27.46 11.89 23.38
C ARG A 217 28.97 12.00 23.17
N ARG A 218 29.72 10.95 23.52
CA ARG A 218 31.17 10.90 23.30
C ARG A 218 31.56 11.05 21.83
N ALA A 219 30.76 10.51 20.91
CA ALA A 219 31.00 10.67 19.47
C ALA A 219 30.78 12.13 19.03
N GLN A 220 29.72 12.77 19.51
CA GLN A 220 29.43 14.19 19.28
C GLN A 220 30.54 15.08 19.82
N ASP A 221 31.01 14.83 21.05
CA ASP A 221 32.11 15.60 21.66
C ASP A 221 33.40 15.49 20.84
N ARG A 222 33.72 14.29 20.33
CA ARG A 222 34.86 14.09 19.41
C ARG A 222 34.69 14.76 18.07
N GLN A 223 33.47 14.94 17.57
CA GLN A 223 33.21 15.70 16.34
C GLN A 223 33.42 17.19 16.58
N ARG A 224 32.84 17.72 17.65
CA ARG A 224 33.01 19.12 18.06
C ARG A 224 34.50 19.46 18.24
N ALA A 225 35.23 18.67 19.03
CA ALA A 225 36.66 18.88 19.25
C ALA A 225 37.53 18.80 17.98
N ARG A 226 37.05 18.17 16.90
CA ARG A 226 37.73 18.17 15.60
C ARG A 226 37.38 19.40 14.77
N GLN A 227 36.12 19.82 14.78
CA GLN A 227 35.63 20.97 14.03
C GLN A 227 36.13 22.29 14.63
N ASP A 228 36.17 22.40 15.96
CA ASP A 228 36.66 23.59 16.68
C ASP A 228 38.15 23.89 16.43
N ARG A 229 38.91 22.96 15.82
CA ARG A 229 40.30 23.18 15.39
C ARG A 229 40.42 24.06 14.15
N VAL A 230 39.33 24.24 13.42
CA VAL A 230 39.27 25.05 12.21
C VAL A 230 38.38 26.25 12.52
N SER A 231 38.92 27.45 12.36
CA SER A 231 38.11 28.67 12.54
C SER A 231 36.98 28.70 11.52
N PRO A 232 35.74 28.98 11.93
CA PRO A 232 34.63 29.11 11.00
C PRO A 232 34.86 30.31 10.08
N PRO A 233 34.43 30.24 8.80
CA PRO A 233 34.51 31.37 7.88
C PRO A 233 33.78 32.63 8.38
N ASP A 234 32.70 32.47 9.16
CA ASP A 234 31.99 33.56 9.83
C ASP A 234 31.54 33.13 11.25
N PRO A 235 32.21 33.60 12.31
CA PRO A 235 31.89 33.25 13.71
C PRO A 235 30.47 33.61 14.16
N ARG A 236 29.81 34.58 13.50
CA ARG A 236 28.46 35.02 13.87
C ARG A 236 27.41 33.96 13.57
N ILE A 237 27.67 33.12 12.57
CA ILE A 237 26.78 32.00 12.22
C ILE A 237 26.75 30.99 13.36
N ASP A 238 27.92 30.63 13.89
CA ASP A 238 28.04 29.69 15.00
C ASP A 238 27.43 30.24 16.29
N GLU A 239 27.62 31.54 16.55
CA GLU A 239 26.99 32.22 17.68
C GLU A 239 25.45 32.18 17.58
N LEU A 240 24.90 32.53 16.42
CA LEU A 240 23.46 32.46 16.16
C LEU A 240 22.92 31.03 16.35
N LEU A 241 23.59 30.02 15.79
CA LEU A 241 23.17 28.63 15.90
C LEU A 241 23.27 28.11 17.35
N ALA A 242 24.30 28.51 18.10
CA ALA A 242 24.44 28.19 19.52
C ALA A 242 23.30 28.81 20.35
N GLN A 243 22.93 30.06 20.08
CA GLN A 243 21.80 30.73 20.73
C GLN A 243 20.47 30.03 20.41
N LEU A 244 20.25 29.67 19.14
CA LEU A 244 19.04 28.93 18.72
C LEU A 244 18.96 27.55 19.38
N TYR A 245 20.08 26.83 19.47
CA TYR A 245 20.15 25.53 20.15
C TYR A 245 19.91 25.65 21.66
N ALA A 246 20.47 26.66 22.32
CA ALA A 246 20.23 26.93 23.73
C ALA A 246 18.76 27.26 23.99
N LYS A 247 18.17 28.14 23.17
CA LYS A 247 16.74 28.49 23.22
C LYS A 247 15.86 27.27 22.99
N GLU A 248 16.21 26.43 22.02
CA GLU A 248 15.49 25.17 21.78
C GLU A 248 15.52 24.27 23.03
N ASN A 249 16.65 24.13 23.71
CA ASN A 249 16.77 23.24 24.87
C ASN A 249 16.12 23.80 26.15
N ALA A 250 16.10 25.13 26.30
CA ALA A 250 15.46 25.80 27.43
C ALA A 250 13.93 25.87 27.31
N THR A 251 13.38 25.80 26.09
CA THR A 251 11.93 25.81 25.88
C THR A 251 11.30 24.55 26.46
N ALA A 252 10.28 24.71 27.32
CA ALA A 252 9.53 23.60 27.91
C ALA A 252 8.85 22.77 26.82
N LYS A 253 9.09 21.46 26.82
CA LYS A 253 8.55 20.52 25.82
C LYS A 253 7.79 19.40 26.53
N PRO A 254 6.50 19.61 26.85
CA PRO A 254 5.70 18.64 27.61
C PRO A 254 5.63 17.25 26.95
N TRP A 255 5.83 17.16 25.63
CA TRP A 255 5.88 15.88 24.88
C TRP A 255 7.24 15.15 24.92
N ARG A 256 8.28 15.72 25.55
CA ARG A 256 9.64 15.12 25.57
C ARG A 256 9.93 14.19 26.75
N GLN A 257 9.10 14.22 27.79
CA GLN A 257 9.32 13.42 29.00
C GLN A 257 8.09 12.56 29.33
N PRO A 258 8.15 11.23 29.13
CA PRO A 258 7.19 10.34 29.76
C PRO A 258 7.32 10.45 31.29
N THR A 259 6.24 10.83 31.95
CA THR A 259 6.10 10.76 33.42
C THR A 259 6.20 9.32 33.87
N ARG A 260 7.00 9.06 34.91
CA ARG A 260 7.31 7.70 35.38
C ARG A 260 6.30 7.15 36.40
N ASP A 261 5.29 7.94 36.73
CA ASP A 261 4.46 7.72 37.92
C ASP A 261 3.08 7.19 37.52
N ALA A 262 3.03 5.92 37.12
CA ALA A 262 1.81 5.13 37.22
C ALA A 262 2.22 3.66 37.40
N ALA A 263 1.92 3.09 38.57
CA ALA A 263 2.02 1.66 38.79
C ALA A 263 1.18 0.92 37.71
N PRO A 264 1.61 -0.27 37.26
CA PRO A 264 0.82 -1.05 36.31
C PRO A 264 -0.57 -1.32 36.90
N ALA A 265 -1.61 -0.95 36.15
CA ALA A 265 -2.98 -1.29 36.51
C ALA A 265 -3.11 -2.83 36.64
N PRO A 266 -3.80 -3.36 37.66
CA PRO A 266 -4.01 -4.80 37.79
C PRO A 266 -4.74 -5.29 36.54
N ASN A 267 -4.17 -6.31 35.88
CA ASN A 267 -4.76 -6.95 34.71
C ASN A 267 -6.16 -7.48 35.06
N GLY A 268 -7.20 -6.74 34.67
CA GLY A 268 -8.57 -7.23 34.66
C GLY A 268 -8.73 -8.25 33.56
N ARG A 269 -8.50 -9.53 33.88
CA ARG A 269 -9.02 -10.64 33.08
C ARG A 269 -10.49 -10.81 33.43
N ALA A 270 -11.36 -10.53 32.48
CA ALA A 270 -12.71 -11.10 32.38
C ALA A 270 -12.74 -11.95 31.10
#